data_AF-A0A7V9S075-F1
#
_entry.id   AF-A0A7V9S075-F1
#
_cell.length_a   1.000
_cell.length_b   1.000
_cell.length_c   1.000
_cell.angle_alpha   90.00
_cell.angle_beta   90.00
_cell.angle_gamma   90.00
#
_symmetry.space_group_name_H-M   'P 1'
#
loop_
_entity.id
_entity.type
_entity.pdbx_description
1 polymer ?
#
loop_
_entity_poly.entity_id
_entity_poly.type
_entity_poly.pdbx_seq_one_letter_code
_entity_poly.pdbx_strand_id
1 'polypeptide(L)' 'MCPTVAVLHHLESPFTGHAGRAFEAAGIRIEHRDLRRSEALPAAREFDGLVSLGGEQSVRELGAHGYLEAEVGLLREAA' A
#
# COMPACT_ATOMS: atom_id res chain seq x y z
N MET A 1 12.71 -7.28 16.69
CA MET A 1 12.29 -6.16 15.83
C MET A 1 10.77 -6.12 15.82
N CYS A 2 10.16 -4.93 15.75
CA CYS A 2 8.72 -4.78 15.56
C CYS A 2 8.42 -5.00 14.06
N PRO A 3 7.44 -5.86 13.69
CA PRO A 3 7.08 -6.06 12.28
C PRO A 3 6.60 -4.76 11.64
N THR A 4 6.97 -4.53 10.40
CA THR A 4 6.51 -3.39 9.59
C THR A 4 5.56 -3.86 8.51
N VAL A 5 4.40 -3.20 8.39
CA VAL A 5 3.48 -3.37 7.26
C VAL A 5 3.46 -2.09 6.43
N ALA A 6 3.72 -2.22 5.13
CA ALA A 6 3.48 -1.16 4.16
C ALA A 6 2.01 -1.14 3.76
N VAL A 7 1.38 0.04 3.77
CA VAL A 7 -0.03 0.24 3.39
C VAL A 7 -0.12 1.25 2.25
N LEU A 8 -0.57 0.77 1.09
CA LEU A 8 -0.76 1.58 -0.12
C LEU A 8 -2.18 2.14 -0.17
N HIS A 9 -2.29 3.46 -0.39
CA HIS A 9 -3.55 4.20 -0.46
C HIS A 9 -3.78 4.78 -1.86
N HIS A 10 -5.04 4.78 -2.28
CA HIS A 10 -5.45 5.18 -3.64
C HIS A 10 -6.58 6.21 -3.67
N LEU A 11 -7.17 6.51 -2.51
CA LEU A 11 -8.26 7.48 -2.34
C LEU A 11 -7.74 8.90 -2.17
N GLU A 12 -8.59 9.89 -2.48
CA GLU A 12 -8.30 11.30 -2.17
C GLU A 12 -8.19 11.55 -0.66
N SER A 13 -8.97 10.82 0.14
CA SER A 13 -8.93 10.84 1.60
C SER A 13 -8.59 9.45 2.11
N PRO A 14 -7.29 9.16 2.35
CA PRO A 14 -6.81 7.86 2.81
C PRO A 14 -7.35 7.47 4.18
N PHE A 15 -7.71 6.20 4.35
CA PHE A 15 -8.01 5.61 5.66
C PHE A 15 -7.76 4.11 5.66
N THR A 16 -7.39 3.56 6.80
CA THR A 16 -7.01 2.14 6.97
C THR A 16 -8.15 1.25 7.45
N GLY A 17 -9.27 1.84 7.89
CA GLY A 17 -10.43 1.11 8.39
C GLY A 17 -10.10 0.18 9.55
N HIS A 18 -10.70 -1.02 9.55
CA HIS A 18 -10.47 -2.02 10.60
C HIS A 18 -9.05 -2.60 10.58
N ALA A 19 -8.38 -2.64 9.43
CA ALA A 19 -7.03 -3.19 9.31
C ALA A 19 -6.01 -2.35 10.10
N GLY A 20 -6.06 -1.03 9.97
CA GLY A 20 -5.16 -0.14 10.73
C GLY A 20 -5.32 -0.29 12.24
N ARG A 21 -6.56 -0.35 12.73
CA ARG A 21 -6.83 -0.59 14.16
C ARG A 21 -6.29 -1.93 14.65
N ALA A 22 -6.36 -2.97 13.82
CA ALA A 22 -5.81 -4.28 14.17
C ALA A 22 -4.28 -4.26 14.24
N PHE A 23 -3.61 -3.59 13.30
CA PHE A 23 -2.15 -3.43 13.30
C PHE A 23 -1.66 -2.63 14.52
N GLU A 24 -2.32 -1.51 14.83
CA GLU A 24 -2.03 -0.71 16.02
C GLU A 24 -2.19 -1.55 17.31
N ALA A 25 -3.30 -2.28 17.44
CA ALA A 25 -3.56 -3.15 18.60
C ALA A 25 -2.53 -4.29 18.73
N ALA A 26 -1.97 -4.76 17.61
CA ALA A 26 -0.92 -5.77 17.59
C ALA A 26 0.49 -5.20 17.81
N GLY A 27 0.64 -3.88 17.94
CA GLY A 27 1.95 -3.23 18.07
C GLY A 27 2.80 -3.36 16.79
N ILE A 28 2.17 -3.45 15.62
CA ILE A 28 2.82 -3.49 14.30
C ILE A 28 3.07 -2.05 13.83
N ARG A 29 4.27 -1.78 13.29
CA ARG A 29 4.60 -0.50 12.68
C ARG A 29 3.95 -0.39 11.30
N ILE A 30 3.28 0.72 11.03
CA ILE A 30 2.63 0.96 9.74
C ILE A 30 3.43 2.02 8.96
N GLU A 31 3.79 1.70 7.72
CA GLU A 31 4.29 2.68 6.76
C GLU A 31 3.22 2.98 5.70
N HIS A 32 2.76 4.23 5.65
CA HIS A 32 1.76 4.66 4.69
C HIS A 32 2.43 5.16 3.41
N ARG A 33 1.82 4.84 2.27
CA ARG A 33 2.16 5.38 0.95
C ARG A 33 0.90 5.80 0.20
N ASP A 34 0.80 7.07 -0.16
CA ASP A 34 -0.28 7.61 -0.98
C ASP A 34 0.13 7.63 -2.46
N LEU A 35 -0.35 6.65 -3.21
CA LEU A 35 0.03 6.49 -4.63
C LEU A 35 -0.67 7.51 -5.52
N ARG A 36 -1.85 7.99 -5.12
CA ARG A 36 -2.55 9.07 -5.83
C ARG A 36 -1.75 10.37 -5.76
N ARG A 37 -1.04 10.59 -4.65
CA ARG A 37 -0.07 11.70 -4.49
C ARG A 37 1.32 11.39 -5.05
N SER A 38 1.47 10.27 -5.77
CA SER A 38 2.74 9.84 -6.38
C SER A 38 3.87 9.65 -5.36
N GLU A 39 3.55 9.24 -4.13
CA GLU A 39 4.59 8.82 -3.17
C GLU A 39 5.30 7.57 -3.69
N ALA A 40 6.61 7.49 -3.41
CA ALA A 40 7.43 6.38 -3.88
C ALA A 40 7.03 5.06 -3.20
N LEU A 41 6.94 4.00 -4.00
CA LEU A 41 6.76 2.64 -3.48
C LEU A 41 8.00 2.21 -2.68
N PRO A 42 7.81 1.45 -1.58
CA PRO A 42 8.92 0.81 -0.88
C PRO A 42 9.48 -0.33 -1.73
N ALA A 43 10.75 -0.67 -1.54
CA ALA A 43 11.31 -1.93 -2.01
C ALA A 43 10.75 -3.10 -1.19
N ALA A 44 10.61 -4.29 -1.79
CA ALA A 44 10.01 -5.44 -1.13
C ALA A 44 10.74 -5.88 0.16
N ARG A 45 12.03 -5.58 0.27
CA ARG A 45 12.86 -5.87 1.46
C ARG A 45 12.66 -4.90 2.63
N GLU A 46 11.86 -3.85 2.48
CA GLU A 46 11.69 -2.79 3.50
C GLU A 46 10.49 -3.04 4.44
N PHE A 47 9.68 -4.07 4.17
CA PHE A 47 8.52 -4.43 4.98
C PHE A 47 8.42 -5.93 5.22
N ASP A 48 7.73 -6.32 6.29
CA ASP A 48 7.41 -7.71 6.63
C ASP A 48 6.04 -8.13 6.07
N GLY A 49 5.21 -7.16 5.67
CA GLY A 49 3.94 -7.38 4.99
C GLY A 49 3.49 -6.17 4.18
N LEU A 50 2.60 -6.41 3.21
CA LEU A 50 2.05 -5.40 2.32
C LEU A 50 0.52 -5.45 2.33
N VAL A 51 -0.10 -4.29 2.40
CA VAL A 51 -1.55 -4.11 2.24
C VAL A 51 -1.80 -3.10 1.12
N SER A 52 -2.47 -3.53 0.07
CA SER A 52 -3.03 -2.65 -0.95
C SER A 52 -4.51 -2.43 -0.65
N LEU A 53 -4.92 -1.17 -0.48
CA LEU A 53 -6.31 -0.81 -0.20
C LEU A 53 -7.09 -0.57 -1.48
N GLY A 54 -8.42 -0.51 -1.36
CA GLY A 54 -9.28 -0.13 -2.46
C GLY A 54 -9.12 1.34 -2.85
N GLY A 55 -9.47 1.66 -4.09
CA GLY A 55 -9.43 3.01 -4.64
C GLY A 55 -10.60 3.29 -5.58
N GLU A 56 -10.61 4.50 -6.16
CA GLU A 56 -11.57 4.92 -7.18
C GLU A 56 -11.14 4.48 -8.59
N GLN A 57 -9.95 3.90 -8.73
CA GLN A 57 -9.35 3.51 -10.00
C GLN A 57 -9.71 2.07 -10.38
N SER A 58 -9.72 1.81 -11.69
CA SER A 58 -9.98 0.49 -12.25
C SER A 58 -8.68 -0.25 -12.59
N VAL A 59 -8.58 -1.52 -12.18
CA VAL A 59 -7.49 -2.42 -12.60
C VAL A 59 -7.50 -2.74 -14.09
N ARG A 60 -8.56 -2.36 -14.82
CA ARG A 60 -8.60 -2.47 -16.29
C ARG A 60 -7.96 -1.27 -17.00
N GLU A 61 -7.65 -0.22 -16.24
CA GLU A 61 -7.15 1.06 -16.74
C GLU A 61 -5.75 1.36 -16.20
N LEU A 62 -4.89 0.33 -16.05
CA LEU A 62 -3.55 0.48 -15.47
C LEU A 62 -2.71 1.57 -16.17
N GLY A 63 -2.77 1.63 -17.50
CA GLY A 63 -2.04 2.63 -18.29
C GLY A 63 -2.54 4.08 -18.10
N ALA A 64 -3.72 4.29 -17.50
CA ALA A 64 -4.21 5.62 -17.15
C ALA A 64 -3.55 6.18 -15.88
N HIS A 65 -2.92 5.31 -15.07
CA HIS A 65 -2.33 5.65 -13.78
C HIS A 65 -0.97 4.95 -13.61
N GLY A 66 0.12 5.65 -13.94
CA GLY A 66 1.48 5.05 -13.92
C GLY A 66 1.91 4.40 -12.59
N TYR A 67 1.35 4.85 -11.46
CA TYR A 67 1.61 4.23 -10.15
C TYR A 67 0.98 2.83 -10.00
N LEU A 68 -0.10 2.51 -10.74
CA LEU A 68 -0.74 1.18 -10.68
C LEU A 68 0.13 0.11 -11.36
N GLU A 69 0.81 0.44 -12.46
CA GLU A 69 1.77 -0.50 -13.08
C GLU A 69 2.95 -0.78 -12.14
N ALA A 70 3.46 0.25 -11.47
CA ALA A 70 4.52 0.12 -10.48
C ALA A 70 4.07 -0.72 -9.27
N GLU A 71 2.84 -0.51 -8.78
CA GLU A 71 2.24 -1.31 -7.72
C GLU A 71 2.11 -2.79 -8.11
N VAL A 72 1.67 -3.09 -9.32
CA VAL A 72 1.63 -4.47 -9.84
C VAL A 72 3.04 -5.11 -9.83
N GLY A 73 4.07 -4.32 -10.16
CA GLY A 73 5.47 -4.75 -10.05
C GLY A 73 5.85 -5.14 -8.61
N LEU A 74 5.56 -4.27 -7.64
CA LEU A 74 5.82 -4.53 -6.23
C LEU A 74 5.05 -5.76 -5.70
N LEU A 75 3.77 -5.91 -6.06
CA LEU A 75 2.95 -7.04 -5.64
C LEU A 75 3.50 -8.38 -6.16
N ARG A 76 4.08 -8.40 -7.36
CA ARG A 76 4.74 -9.61 -7.91
C ARG A 76 6.05 -9.93 -7.20
N GLU A 77 6.78 -8.92 -6.75
CA GLU A 77 8.04 -9.11 -6.02
C GLU A 77 7.80 -9.61 -4.58
N ALA A 78 6.70 -9.19 -3.96
CA ALA A 78 6.36 -9.50 -2.58
C ALA A 78 5.59 -10.83 -2.36
N ALA A 79 5.17 -11.51 -3.44
CA ALA A 79 4.38 -12.74 -3.40
C ALA A 79 5.26 -14.00 -3.45
#